data_AF-A0A8J8CSL6-F1
#
_entry.id   AF-A0A8J8CSL6-F1
#
_cell.length_a   1.000
_cell.length_b   1.000
_cell.length_c   1.000
_cell.angle_alpha   90.00
_cell.angle_beta   90.00
_cell.angle_gamma   90.00
#
_symmetry.space_group_name_H-M   'P 1'
#
loop_
_entity.id
_entity.type
_entity.pdbx_description
1 polymer ?
#
loop_
_entity_poly.entity_id
_entity_poly.type
_entity_poly.pdbx_seq_one_letter_code
_entity_poly.pdbx_strand_id
1 'polypeptide(L)'
;MSRSSFEASTLARVASALAVLAASVAAVVLLWSGPVADAFFAAWVVGSVIVAGVGAVGAWTNRPPLAWLGALSLTAIVVVGLLSIGIFVAPAALLSLAAAVASQRARSREAARAAVLADPPTGAELAAKAVAGVGSVLVGAVLVYLGAFVRELFARGCLAETLACALAVTNWDAVAFTGLGGLAVVAGAWLVWQQVFVASLLAFAQNG
;
A
#
# COMPACT_ATOMS: atom_id res chain seq x y z
N MET A 1 28.53 3.30 2.91
CA MET A 1 27.60 2.19 2.65
C MET A 1 28.05 0.96 3.43
N SER A 2 27.39 0.67 4.55
CA SER A 2 27.68 -0.50 5.39
C SER A 2 27.15 -1.81 4.77
N ARG A 3 27.73 -2.96 5.12
CA ARG A 3 27.28 -4.30 4.66
C ARG A 3 25.78 -4.52 4.85
N SER A 4 25.25 -4.06 5.98
CA SER A 4 23.83 -4.17 6.34
C SER A 4 22.91 -3.24 5.55
N SER A 5 23.41 -2.14 4.99
CA SER A 5 22.67 -1.28 4.07
C SER A 5 22.59 -1.88 2.66
N PHE A 6 23.65 -2.57 2.23
CA PHE A 6 23.70 -3.29 0.98
C PHE A 6 22.71 -4.47 0.98
N GLU A 7 22.73 -5.30 2.03
CA GLU A 7 21.77 -6.41 2.21
C GLU A 7 20.31 -5.94 2.21
N ALA A 8 20.01 -4.84 2.92
CA ALA A 8 18.66 -4.27 2.93
C ALA A 8 18.21 -3.77 1.54
N SER A 9 19.12 -3.18 0.77
CA SER A 9 18.82 -2.73 -0.60
C SER A 9 18.58 -3.90 -1.56
N THR A 10 19.36 -4.97 -1.45
CA THR A 10 19.21 -6.18 -2.25
C THR A 10 17.90 -6.90 -1.89
N LEU A 11 17.61 -7.05 -0.60
CA LEU A 11 16.35 -7.62 -0.12
C LEU A 11 15.15 -6.83 -0.65
N ALA A 12 15.21 -5.50 -0.61
CA ALA A 12 14.14 -4.66 -1.13
C ALA A 12 13.86 -4.90 -2.61
N ARG A 13 14.91 -4.96 -3.45
CA ARG A 13 14.79 -5.19 -4.89
C ARG A 13 14.29 -6.59 -5.24
N VAL A 14 14.80 -7.61 -4.54
CA VAL A 14 14.38 -9.00 -4.74
C VAL A 14 12.93 -9.19 -4.30
N ALA A 15 12.58 -8.72 -3.10
CA ALA A 15 11.21 -8.81 -2.60
C ALA A 15 10.23 -8.07 -3.51
N SER A 16 10.60 -6.88 -4.04
CA SER A 16 9.73 -6.16 -4.95
C SER A 16 9.59 -6.83 -6.32
N ALA A 17 10.65 -7.45 -6.84
CA ALA A 17 10.59 -8.21 -8.08
C ALA A 17 9.69 -9.46 -7.92
N LEU A 18 9.82 -10.17 -6.79
CA LEU A 18 8.95 -11.29 -6.46
C LEU A 18 7.50 -10.85 -6.25
N ALA A 19 7.25 -9.66 -5.69
CA ALA A 19 5.91 -9.12 -5.55
C ALA A 19 5.24 -8.90 -6.92
N VAL A 20 5.98 -8.31 -7.88
CA VAL A 20 5.50 -8.11 -9.26
C VAL A 20 5.26 -9.46 -9.93
N LEU A 21 6.18 -10.42 -9.80
CA LEU A 21 6.00 -11.76 -10.35
C LEU A 21 4.77 -12.46 -9.77
N ALA A 22 4.57 -12.40 -8.44
CA ALA A 22 3.41 -12.99 -7.78
C ALA A 22 2.11 -12.34 -8.25
N ALA A 23 2.05 -11.01 -8.36
CA ALA A 23 0.89 -10.30 -8.89
C ALA A 23 0.61 -10.68 -10.35
N SER A 24 1.64 -10.79 -11.19
CA SER A 24 1.51 -11.20 -12.59
C SER A 24 1.01 -12.64 -12.73
N VAL A 25 1.53 -13.58 -11.91
CA VAL A 25 1.04 -14.96 -11.90
C VAL A 25 -0.42 -15.02 -11.46
N ALA A 26 -0.78 -14.29 -10.40
CA ALA A 26 -2.18 -14.16 -9.98
C ALA A 26 -3.05 -13.61 -11.11
N ALA A 27 -2.58 -12.60 -11.83
CA ALA A 27 -3.29 -12.03 -12.96
C ALA A 27 -3.50 -13.03 -14.09
N VAL A 28 -2.46 -13.80 -14.46
CA VAL A 28 -2.58 -14.86 -15.45
C VAL A 28 -3.61 -15.90 -15.00
N VAL A 29 -3.52 -16.41 -13.77
CA VAL A 29 -4.47 -17.42 -13.26
C VAL A 29 -5.92 -16.91 -13.29
N LEU A 30 -6.15 -15.69 -12.82
CA LEU A 30 -7.48 -15.09 -12.70
C LEU A 30 -8.08 -14.65 -14.05
N LEU A 31 -7.26 -14.30 -15.04
CA LEU A 31 -7.73 -13.86 -16.36
C LEU A 31 -7.78 -15.00 -17.39
N TRP A 32 -7.08 -16.11 -17.16
CA TRP A 32 -7.06 -17.26 -18.08
C TRP A 32 -8.32 -18.12 -17.98
N SER A 33 -9.05 -18.06 -16.84
CA SER A 33 -10.17 -18.97 -16.55
C SER A 33 -11.55 -18.33 -16.77
N GLY A 34 -12.00 -18.32 -18.04
CA GLY A 34 -13.43 -18.31 -18.43
C GLY A 34 -14.09 -16.95 -18.77
N PRO A 35 -15.25 -16.97 -19.48
CA PRO A 35 -15.89 -15.83 -20.14
C PRO A 35 -16.67 -14.87 -19.20
N VAL A 36 -16.21 -14.71 -17.95
CA VAL A 36 -16.89 -13.92 -16.89
C VAL A 36 -15.95 -12.94 -16.18
N ALA A 37 -14.77 -12.66 -16.76
CA ALA A 37 -13.94 -11.54 -16.32
C ALA A 37 -14.54 -10.24 -16.84
N ASP A 38 -15.65 -9.80 -16.22
CA ASP A 38 -16.20 -8.46 -16.40
C ASP A 38 -15.05 -7.44 -16.34
N ALA A 39 -15.10 -6.39 -17.16
CA ALA A 39 -14.07 -5.37 -17.25
C ALA A 39 -13.70 -4.79 -15.88
N PHE A 40 -14.66 -4.76 -14.95
CA PHE A 40 -14.44 -4.41 -13.55
C PHE A 40 -13.46 -5.37 -12.86
N PHE A 41 -13.68 -6.68 -12.97
CA PHE A 41 -12.80 -7.71 -12.39
C PHE A 41 -11.40 -7.65 -13.00
N ALA A 42 -11.32 -7.53 -14.32
CA ALA A 42 -10.05 -7.40 -15.02
C ALA A 42 -9.27 -6.15 -14.59
N ALA A 43 -9.96 -5.02 -14.38
CA ALA A 43 -9.34 -3.78 -13.93
C ALA A 43 -8.70 -3.91 -12.54
N TRP A 44 -9.34 -4.60 -11.58
CA TRP A 44 -8.75 -4.84 -10.26
C TRP A 44 -7.53 -5.76 -10.33
N VAL A 45 -7.63 -6.82 -11.13
CA VAL A 45 -6.54 -7.78 -11.30
C VAL A 45 -5.32 -7.12 -11.95
N VAL A 46 -5.51 -6.42 -13.07
CA VAL A 46 -4.43 -5.65 -13.73
C VAL A 46 -3.93 -4.51 -12.84
N GLY A 47 -4.83 -3.85 -12.12
CA GLY A 47 -4.49 -2.81 -11.16
C GLY A 47 -3.51 -3.31 -10.09
N SER A 48 -3.68 -4.54 -9.60
CA SER A 48 -2.74 -5.13 -8.64
C SER A 48 -1.32 -5.26 -9.20
N VAL A 49 -1.16 -5.65 -10.48
CA VAL A 49 0.15 -5.72 -11.15
C VAL A 49 0.77 -4.32 -11.29
N ILE A 50 -0.01 -3.32 -11.70
CA ILE A 50 0.45 -1.93 -11.84
C ILE A 50 0.94 -1.40 -10.49
N VAL A 51 0.16 -1.60 -9.43
CA VAL A 51 0.49 -1.13 -8.09
C VAL A 51 1.74 -1.84 -7.53
N ALA A 52 1.89 -3.16 -7.77
CA ALA A 52 3.12 -3.88 -7.44
C ALA A 52 4.32 -3.30 -8.19
N GLY A 53 4.13 -2.95 -9.47
CA GLY A 53 5.12 -2.26 -10.29
C GLY A 53 5.54 -0.90 -9.73
N VAL A 54 4.58 -0.06 -9.29
CA VAL A 54 4.88 1.21 -8.61
C VAL A 54 5.71 0.98 -7.34
N GLY A 55 5.34 -0.04 -6.55
CA GLY A 55 6.11 -0.45 -5.37
C GLY A 55 7.55 -0.85 -5.71
N ALA A 56 7.72 -1.63 -6.79
CA ALA A 56 9.03 -2.05 -7.29
C ALA A 56 9.87 -0.88 -7.81
N VAL A 57 9.29 0.05 -8.56
CA VAL A 57 9.96 1.29 -8.97
C VAL A 57 10.43 2.05 -7.74
N GLY A 58 9.60 2.15 -6.70
CA GLY A 58 9.98 2.75 -5.42
C GLY A 58 11.19 2.08 -4.76
N ALA A 59 11.20 0.74 -4.73
CA ALA A 59 12.31 -0.02 -4.15
C ALA A 59 13.61 0.13 -4.96
N TRP A 60 13.52 0.11 -6.29
CA TRP A 60 14.68 0.18 -7.18
C TRP A 60 15.28 1.59 -7.27
N THR A 61 14.43 2.62 -7.18
CA THR A 61 14.86 4.03 -7.18
C THR A 61 15.20 4.58 -5.79
N ASN A 62 15.21 3.75 -4.75
CA ASN A 62 15.41 4.17 -3.35
C ASN A 62 14.43 5.29 -2.91
N ARG A 63 13.19 5.23 -3.42
CA ARG A 63 12.08 6.12 -3.05
C ARG A 63 11.09 5.37 -2.17
N PRO A 64 11.33 5.25 -0.85
CA PRO A 64 10.46 4.53 0.07
C PRO A 64 8.99 4.99 0.04
N PRO A 65 8.63 6.27 -0.16
CA PRO A 65 7.22 6.65 -0.30
C PRO A 65 6.51 5.91 -1.42
N LEU A 66 7.16 5.67 -2.56
CA LEU A 66 6.60 4.90 -3.68
C LEU A 66 6.50 3.40 -3.34
N ALA A 67 7.49 2.86 -2.62
CA ALA A 67 7.46 1.47 -2.16
C ALA A 67 6.29 1.23 -1.18
N TRP A 68 6.08 2.16 -0.25
CA TRP A 68 4.97 2.14 0.69
C TRP A 68 3.61 2.37 0.03
N LEU A 69 3.53 3.27 -0.95
CA LEU A 69 2.32 3.49 -1.73
C LEU A 69 1.89 2.20 -2.44
N GLY A 70 2.83 1.51 -3.10
CA GLY A 70 2.57 0.22 -3.74
C GLY A 70 2.14 -0.84 -2.74
N ALA A 71 2.88 -1.00 -1.65
CA ALA A 71 2.57 -2.01 -0.63
C ALA A 71 1.20 -1.81 0.02
N LEU A 72 0.91 -0.60 0.48
CA LEU A 72 -0.35 -0.28 1.16
C LEU A 72 -1.55 -0.35 0.22
N SER A 73 -1.39 0.10 -1.03
CA SER A 73 -2.44 -0.02 -2.05
C SER A 73 -2.70 -1.49 -2.39
N LEU A 74 -1.67 -2.33 -2.47
CA LEU A 74 -1.86 -3.77 -2.66
C LEU A 74 -2.56 -4.42 -1.45
N THR A 75 -2.17 -4.04 -0.23
CA THR A 75 -2.85 -4.52 0.98
C THR A 75 -4.32 -4.10 0.99
N ALA A 76 -4.64 -2.87 0.56
CA ALA A 76 -6.03 -2.43 0.41
C ALA A 76 -6.79 -3.25 -0.63
N ILE A 77 -6.18 -3.53 -1.79
CA ILE A 77 -6.76 -4.42 -2.81
C ILE A 77 -7.02 -5.82 -2.23
N VAL A 78 -6.10 -6.35 -1.42
CA VAL A 78 -6.28 -7.65 -0.75
C VAL A 78 -7.46 -7.61 0.21
N VAL A 79 -7.54 -6.59 1.06
CA VAL A 79 -8.62 -6.46 2.06
C VAL A 79 -9.98 -6.26 1.41
N VAL A 80 -10.09 -5.35 0.45
CA VAL A 80 -11.35 -5.12 -0.31
C VAL A 80 -11.70 -6.35 -1.14
N GLY A 81 -10.69 -7.00 -1.73
CA GLY A 81 -10.84 -8.19 -2.55
C GLY A 81 -10.96 -9.51 -1.77
N LEU A 82 -10.95 -9.52 -0.43
CA LEU A 82 -10.94 -10.77 0.38
C LEU A 82 -12.08 -11.74 0.05
N LEU A 83 -13.17 -11.24 -0.53
CA LEU A 83 -14.32 -12.03 -0.95
C LEU A 83 -14.21 -12.60 -2.38
N SER A 84 -13.19 -12.22 -3.16
CA SER A 84 -13.03 -12.63 -4.56
C SER A 84 -11.58 -12.95 -4.96
N ILE A 85 -10.70 -11.94 -5.01
CA ILE A 85 -9.33 -12.04 -5.53
C ILE A 85 -8.24 -11.94 -4.47
N GLY A 86 -8.61 -11.55 -3.24
CA GLY A 86 -7.67 -11.13 -2.20
C GLY A 86 -6.67 -12.21 -1.82
N ILE A 87 -7.09 -13.47 -1.79
CA ILE A 87 -6.20 -14.59 -1.46
C ILE A 87 -5.09 -14.80 -2.52
N PHE A 88 -5.37 -14.49 -3.79
CA PHE A 88 -4.39 -14.60 -4.87
C PHE A 88 -3.39 -13.44 -4.88
N VAL A 89 -3.83 -12.26 -4.46
CA VAL A 89 -3.00 -11.04 -4.42
C VAL A 89 -2.24 -10.90 -3.08
N ALA A 90 -2.66 -11.62 -2.03
CA ALA A 90 -2.05 -11.57 -0.70
C ALA A 90 -0.53 -11.83 -0.68
N PRO A 91 0.02 -12.82 -1.40
CA PRO A 91 1.46 -13.03 -1.44
C PRO A 91 2.22 -11.82 -1.99
N ALA A 92 1.69 -11.19 -3.04
CA ALA A 92 2.28 -9.98 -3.62
C ALA A 92 2.27 -8.82 -2.62
N ALA A 93 1.19 -8.66 -1.85
CA ALA A 93 1.08 -7.59 -0.85
C ALA A 93 2.10 -7.77 0.28
N LEU A 94 2.29 -9.00 0.78
CA LEU A 94 3.28 -9.30 1.81
C LEU A 94 4.71 -9.02 1.31
N LEU A 95 5.02 -9.42 0.07
CA LEU A 95 6.31 -9.17 -0.56
C LEU A 95 6.56 -7.67 -0.79
N SER A 96 5.54 -6.91 -1.22
CA SER A 96 5.64 -5.45 -1.34
C SER A 96 5.86 -4.76 0.01
N LEU A 97 5.19 -5.22 1.08
CA LEU A 97 5.43 -4.72 2.44
C LEU A 97 6.86 -4.99 2.89
N ALA A 98 7.37 -6.22 2.67
CA ALA A 98 8.76 -6.56 2.97
C ALA A 98 9.74 -5.66 2.20
N ALA A 99 9.47 -5.40 0.92
CA ALA A 99 10.26 -4.49 0.11
C ALA A 99 10.23 -3.05 0.63
N ALA A 100 9.06 -2.53 0.98
CA ALA A 100 8.90 -1.17 1.51
C ALA A 100 9.64 -0.96 2.84
N VAL A 101 9.56 -1.95 3.74
CA VAL A 101 10.30 -1.96 5.00
C VAL A 101 11.81 -2.00 4.75
N ALA A 102 12.28 -2.86 3.85
CA ALA A 102 13.69 -2.99 3.51
C ALA A 102 14.27 -1.72 2.85
N SER A 103 13.53 -1.12 1.91
CA SER A 103 13.89 0.17 1.28
C SER A 103 13.99 1.30 2.31
N GLN A 104 13.05 1.36 3.25
CA GLN A 104 13.07 2.38 4.30
C GLN A 104 14.29 2.22 5.21
N ARG A 105 14.63 1.00 5.61
CA ARG A 105 15.81 0.71 6.44
C ARG A 105 17.13 1.03 5.72
N ALA A 106 17.20 0.79 4.41
CA ALA A 106 18.39 1.12 3.62
C ALA A 106 18.64 2.64 3.55
N ARG A 107 17.59 3.46 3.38
CA ARG A 107 17.70 4.93 3.25
C ARG A 107 17.91 5.66 4.58
N SER A 108 17.29 5.19 5.64
CA SER A 108 17.19 5.92 6.91
C SER A 108 18.43 5.81 7.82
N ARG A 109 19.30 4.80 7.64
CA ARG A 109 20.38 4.52 8.60
C ARG A 109 21.51 5.54 8.66
N GLU A 110 21.85 6.22 7.57
CA GLU A 110 22.99 7.16 7.57
C GLU A 110 22.52 8.61 7.76
N ALA A 111 21.65 9.13 6.90
CA ALA A 111 21.23 10.54 6.96
C ALA A 111 20.17 10.84 8.04
N ALA A 112 19.14 9.99 8.17
CA ALA A 112 18.08 10.23 9.16
C ALA A 112 18.55 9.94 10.59
N ARG A 113 19.44 8.96 10.78
CA ARG A 113 20.08 8.71 12.09
C ARG A 113 20.89 9.91 12.55
N ALA A 114 21.70 10.50 11.67
CA ALA A 114 22.48 11.69 12.02
C ALA A 114 21.58 12.88 12.38
N ALA A 115 20.51 13.12 11.61
CA ALA A 115 19.57 14.21 11.88
C ALA A 115 18.76 14.01 13.18
N VAL A 116 18.23 12.80 13.41
CA VAL A 116 17.43 12.48 14.61
C VAL A 116 18.28 12.47 15.88
N LEU A 117 19.56 12.09 15.80
CA LEU A 117 20.46 12.17 16.95
C LEU A 117 20.96 13.60 17.21
N ALA A 118 21.08 14.42 16.17
CA ALA A 118 21.46 15.82 16.31
C ALA A 118 20.35 16.67 16.96
N ASP A 119 19.08 16.35 16.68
CA ASP A 119 17.92 17.01 17.28
C ASP A 119 16.80 15.98 17.56
N PRO A 120 16.81 15.34 18.75
CA PRO A 120 15.86 14.28 19.07
C PRO A 120 14.46 14.85 19.27
N PRO A 121 13.43 14.34 18.56
CA PRO A 121 12.06 14.81 18.72
C PRO A 121 11.57 14.52 20.14
N THR A 122 10.78 15.44 20.69
CA THR A 122 10.18 15.27 22.02
C THR A 122 9.13 14.15 21.99
N GLY A 123 8.91 13.49 23.13
CA GLY A 123 7.88 12.45 23.26
C GLY A 123 6.47 12.95 22.90
N ALA A 124 6.16 14.21 23.19
CA ALA A 124 4.89 14.84 22.84
C ALA A 124 4.72 15.00 21.33
N GLU A 125 5.79 15.33 20.60
CA GLU A 125 5.75 15.47 19.14
C GLU A 125 5.56 14.12 18.44
N LEU A 126 6.27 13.09 18.91
CA LEU A 126 6.09 11.70 18.45
C LEU A 126 4.65 11.22 18.68
N ALA A 127 4.11 11.47 19.88
CA ALA A 127 2.74 11.10 20.23
C ALA A 127 1.72 11.85 19.35
N ALA A 128 1.87 13.16 19.14
CA ALA A 128 0.98 13.94 18.30
C ALA A 128 0.96 13.46 16.85
N LYS A 129 2.14 13.17 16.27
CA LYS A 129 2.26 12.62 14.90
C LYS A 129 1.67 11.22 14.80
N ALA A 130 1.86 10.38 15.82
CA ALA A 130 1.26 9.04 15.87
C ALA A 130 -0.26 9.11 15.94
N VAL A 131 -0.82 9.97 16.81
CA VAL A 131 -2.26 10.20 16.93
C VAL A 131 -2.84 10.74 15.63
N ALA A 132 -2.17 11.68 14.96
CA ALA A 132 -2.59 12.18 13.65
C ALA A 132 -2.61 11.07 12.60
N GLY A 133 -1.58 10.21 12.59
CA GLY A 133 -1.52 9.05 11.70
C GLY A 133 -2.67 8.06 11.95
N VAL A 134 -2.91 7.68 13.21
CA VAL A 134 -4.02 6.80 13.60
C VAL A 134 -5.38 7.42 13.25
N GLY A 135 -5.56 8.72 13.54
CA GLY A 135 -6.77 9.45 13.20
C GLY A 135 -7.04 9.45 11.69
N SER A 136 -6.00 9.67 10.87
CA SER A 136 -6.10 9.58 9.42
C SER A 136 -6.51 8.19 8.93
N VAL A 137 -5.99 7.12 9.56
CA VAL A 137 -6.40 5.74 9.24
C VAL A 137 -7.87 5.51 9.58
N LEU A 138 -8.32 5.93 10.77
CA LEU A 138 -9.71 5.75 11.19
C LEU A 138 -10.68 6.50 10.29
N VAL A 139 -10.41 7.78 10.03
CA VAL A 139 -11.22 8.60 9.10
C VAL A 139 -11.23 7.99 7.71
N GLY A 140 -10.07 7.56 7.22
CA GLY A 140 -9.95 6.92 5.92
C GLY A 140 -10.76 5.62 5.82
N ALA A 141 -10.70 4.76 6.84
CA ALA A 141 -11.47 3.51 6.90
C ALA A 141 -12.97 3.78 6.92
N VAL A 142 -13.43 4.80 7.64
CA VAL A 142 -14.85 5.23 7.64
C VAL A 142 -15.28 5.71 6.25
N LEU A 143 -14.47 6.52 5.58
CA LEU A 143 -14.77 6.99 4.22
C LEU A 143 -14.83 5.84 3.21
N VAL A 144 -13.91 4.87 3.32
CA VAL A 144 -13.95 3.63 2.52
C VAL A 144 -15.23 2.86 2.80
N TYR A 145 -15.61 2.69 4.06
CA TYR A 145 -16.85 1.98 4.42
C TYR A 145 -18.08 2.67 3.84
N LEU A 146 -18.19 3.99 4.01
CA LEU A 146 -19.29 4.79 3.50
C LEU A 146 -19.37 4.76 1.97
N GLY A 147 -18.23 4.90 1.28
CA GLY A 147 -18.17 4.86 -0.17
C GLY A 147 -18.48 3.47 -0.71
N ALA A 148 -17.72 2.46 -0.29
CA ALA A 148 -17.77 1.14 -0.91
C ALA A 148 -19.00 0.31 -0.51
N PHE A 149 -19.47 0.43 0.74
CA PHE A 149 -20.50 -0.46 1.28
C PHE A 149 -21.84 0.23 1.52
N VAL A 150 -21.85 1.49 1.95
CA VAL A 150 -23.12 2.18 2.25
C VAL A 150 -23.73 2.84 1.01
N ARG A 151 -22.89 3.45 0.16
CA ARG A 151 -23.37 4.18 -1.03
C ARG A 151 -23.43 3.34 -2.31
N GLU A 152 -22.98 2.08 -2.24
CA GLU A 152 -22.84 1.12 -3.35
C GLU A 152 -22.03 1.70 -4.53
N LEU A 153 -20.93 1.05 -4.92
CA LEU A 153 -20.10 1.55 -6.05
C LEU A 153 -20.88 1.62 -7.38
N PHE A 154 -21.94 0.83 -7.51
CA PHE A 154 -22.78 0.78 -8.70
C PHE A 154 -24.21 1.09 -8.29
N ALA A 155 -24.76 2.18 -8.81
CA ALA A 155 -26.10 2.61 -8.45
C ALA A 155 -27.19 1.67 -9.01
N ARG A 156 -26.86 0.86 -10.04
CA ARG A 156 -27.75 -0.10 -10.72
C ARG A 156 -26.92 -1.22 -11.36
N GLY A 157 -27.54 -2.37 -11.60
CA GLY A 157 -26.91 -3.47 -12.34
C GLY A 157 -26.76 -3.17 -13.83
N CYS A 158 -25.63 -3.55 -14.43
CA CYS A 158 -25.42 -3.51 -15.87
C CYS A 158 -25.94 -4.78 -16.54
N LEU A 159 -26.88 -4.64 -17.47
CA LEU A 159 -27.38 -5.75 -18.29
C LEU A 159 -26.42 -6.13 -19.42
N ALA A 160 -25.48 -5.24 -19.78
CA ALA A 160 -24.40 -5.50 -20.72
C ALA A 160 -23.07 -5.14 -20.04
N GLU A 161 -22.19 -6.13 -19.83
CA GLU A 161 -20.85 -5.99 -19.23
C GLU A 161 -19.90 -5.26 -20.18
N THR A 162 -20.21 -3.98 -20.46
CA THR A 162 -19.40 -3.10 -21.30
C THR A 162 -18.85 -1.96 -20.47
N LEU A 163 -17.64 -1.49 -20.78
CA LEU A 163 -17.01 -0.36 -20.10
C LEU A 163 -17.92 0.89 -20.08
N ALA A 164 -18.63 1.14 -21.18
CA ALA A 164 -19.56 2.25 -21.29
C ALA A 164 -20.74 2.12 -20.32
N CYS A 165 -21.30 0.93 -20.16
CA CYS A 165 -22.36 0.67 -19.18
C CYS A 165 -21.82 0.85 -17.74
N ALA A 166 -20.65 0.27 -17.44
CA ALA A 166 -20.02 0.37 -16.12
C ALA A 166 -19.77 1.83 -15.72
N LEU A 167 -19.18 2.64 -16.60
CA LEU A 167 -18.94 4.08 -16.33
C LEU A 167 -20.25 4.86 -16.14
N ALA A 168 -21.33 4.46 -16.82
CA ALA A 168 -22.63 5.12 -16.73
C ALA A 168 -23.39 4.81 -15.44
N VAL A 169 -23.24 3.59 -14.88
CA VAL A 169 -23.89 3.19 -13.62
C VAL A 169 -23.01 3.36 -12.39
N THR A 170 -21.74 3.72 -12.59
CA THR A 170 -20.78 3.97 -11.51
C THR A 170 -21.23 5.17 -10.68
N ASN A 171 -21.35 4.96 -9.38
CA ASN A 171 -21.55 6.05 -8.43
C ASN A 171 -20.21 6.74 -8.19
N TRP A 172 -19.91 7.77 -8.98
CA TRP A 172 -18.63 8.49 -8.91
C TRP A 172 -18.37 9.13 -7.56
N ASP A 173 -19.41 9.52 -6.82
CA ASP A 173 -19.27 10.00 -5.45
C ASP A 173 -18.76 8.87 -4.55
N ALA A 174 -19.36 7.68 -4.62
CA ALA A 174 -18.92 6.51 -3.86
C ALA A 174 -17.46 6.13 -4.19
N VAL A 175 -17.07 6.19 -5.46
CA VAL A 175 -15.69 5.99 -5.91
C VAL A 175 -14.76 7.05 -5.31
N ALA A 176 -15.15 8.32 -5.34
CA ALA A 176 -14.35 9.42 -4.79
C ALA A 176 -14.16 9.26 -3.27
N PHE A 177 -15.22 8.96 -2.52
CA PHE A 177 -15.14 8.69 -1.08
C PHE A 177 -14.22 7.51 -0.77
N THR A 178 -14.34 6.42 -1.53
CA THR A 178 -13.51 5.23 -1.36
C THR A 178 -12.04 5.53 -1.67
N GLY A 179 -11.76 6.25 -2.76
CA GLY A 179 -10.41 6.65 -3.16
C GLY A 179 -9.76 7.59 -2.14
N LEU A 180 -10.47 8.63 -1.70
CA LEU A 180 -10.00 9.55 -0.66
C LEU A 180 -9.75 8.84 0.67
N GLY A 181 -10.66 7.94 1.05
CA GLY A 181 -10.51 7.13 2.25
C GLY A 181 -9.28 6.23 2.18
N GLY A 182 -9.04 5.57 1.04
CA GLY A 182 -7.85 4.77 0.81
C GLY A 182 -6.56 5.59 0.92
N LEU A 183 -6.52 6.78 0.31
CA LEU A 183 -5.37 7.69 0.42
C LEU A 183 -5.11 8.11 1.88
N ALA A 184 -6.17 8.40 2.64
CA ALA A 184 -6.05 8.77 4.06
C ALA A 184 -5.53 7.59 4.92
N VAL A 185 -5.96 6.36 4.65
CA VAL A 185 -5.42 5.15 5.29
C VAL A 185 -3.94 4.98 4.97
N VAL A 186 -3.57 5.09 3.70
CA VAL A 186 -2.19 4.93 3.24
C VAL A 186 -1.28 5.97 3.90
N ALA A 187 -1.67 7.25 3.87
CA ALA A 187 -0.90 8.33 4.47
C ALA A 187 -0.80 8.18 6.00
N GLY A 188 -1.90 7.82 6.66
CA GLY A 188 -1.94 7.61 8.11
C GLY A 188 -1.06 6.44 8.56
N ALA A 189 -1.18 5.28 7.90
CA ALA A 189 -0.34 4.11 8.17
C ALA A 189 1.14 4.42 7.96
N TRP A 190 1.46 5.22 6.93
CA TRP A 190 2.82 5.66 6.67
C TRP A 190 3.38 6.53 7.80
N LEU A 191 2.60 7.49 8.30
CA LEU A 191 3.00 8.34 9.43
C LEU A 191 3.23 7.53 10.71
N VAL A 192 2.33 6.59 11.02
CA VAL A 192 2.47 5.70 12.19
C VAL A 192 3.75 4.88 12.08
N TRP A 193 4.02 4.30 10.90
CA TRP A 193 5.23 3.52 10.67
C TRP A 193 6.50 4.37 10.87
N GLN A 194 6.51 5.62 10.41
CA GLN A 194 7.63 6.54 10.64
C GLN A 194 7.88 6.76 12.14
N GLN A 195 6.83 6.92 12.95
CA GLN A 195 7.00 7.11 14.39
C GLN A 195 7.58 5.86 15.06
N VAL A 196 7.06 4.67 14.74
CA VAL A 196 7.58 3.40 15.25
C VAL A 196 9.07 3.25 14.91
N PHE A 197 9.44 3.62 13.68
CA PHE A 197 10.82 3.56 13.25
C PHE A 197 11.72 4.51 14.07
N VAL A 198 11.34 5.78 14.24
CA VAL A 198 12.11 6.76 15.04
C VAL A 198 12.23 6.31 16.50
N ALA A 199 11.14 5.86 17.12
CA ALA A 199 11.16 5.36 18.49
C ALA A 199 12.10 4.15 18.64
N SER A 200 12.09 3.23 17.68
CA SER A 200 13.00 2.08 17.69
C SER A 200 14.46 2.49 17.59
N LEU A 201 14.79 3.49 16.76
CA LEU A 201 16.16 4.01 16.64
C LEU A 201 16.65 4.65 17.94
N LEU A 202 15.81 5.45 18.59
CA LEU A 202 16.15 6.10 19.87
C LEU A 202 16.38 5.05 20.96
N ALA A 203 15.52 4.04 21.05
CA ALA A 203 15.67 2.94 21.99
C ALA A 203 16.97 2.14 21.77
N PHE A 204 17.36 1.89 20.51
CA PHE A 204 18.64 1.24 20.20
C PHE A 204 19.85 2.11 20.56
N ALA A 205 19.75 3.44 20.43
CA ALA A 205 20.84 4.35 20.75
C ALA A 205 21.03 4.57 22.26
N GLN A 206 19.99 4.39 23.07
CA GLN A 206 20.07 4.51 24.53
C GLN A 206 20.59 3.23 25.22
N ASN A 207 20.41 2.07 24.58
CA ASN A 207 20.76 0.75 25.13
C ASN A 207 22.08 0.17 24.60
N GLY A 208 22.79 0.86 23.71
CA GLY A 208 24.05 0.42 23.09
C GLY A 208 25.15 1.45 23.29
#